data_AF-A0A4R8SZV5-F1
#
_entry.id   AF-A0A4R8SZV5-F1
#
_cell.length_a   1.000
_cell.length_b   1.000
_cell.length_c   1.000
_cell.angle_alpha   90.00
_cell.angle_beta   90.00
_cell.angle_gamma   90.00
#
_symmetry.space_group_name_H-M   'P 1'
#
loop_
_entity.id
_entity.type
_entity.pdbx_description
1 polymer ?
#
loop_
_entity_poly.entity_id
_entity_poly.type
_entity_poly.pdbx_seq_one_letter_code
_entity_poly.pdbx_strand_id
1 'polypeptide(L)'
;MVDNPHLGTFLTTGAPDPLADMDDGSHATVSVAGEITVFGCQHGWRLSTEARWRPRRLYRTPWTVAAVTADDDILALNLATVDITNLPAALTRPLHLQALQFCSTPASRWRSTAHVPATFTHDSYLLIGGRKIPVKRPLQTDENVYGTQLEKTFHYLSPKPRKIAQLLEVHNGLTLEQLIEHFDADPRRRPAVKNSLHTELVRMRKHPKITLCHHPDGRYTITRKTAEKHSNGSL
;
A
#
# COMPACT_ATOMS: atom_id res chain seq x y z
N MET A 1 0.19 -4.51 28.09
CA MET A 1 0.03 -4.35 26.63
C MET A 1 -0.08 -5.74 26.08
N VAL A 2 -1.20 -6.09 25.46
CA VAL A 2 -1.47 -7.47 25.06
C VAL A 2 -1.03 -7.61 23.61
N ASP A 3 0.17 -8.13 23.40
CA ASP A 3 0.63 -8.47 22.05
C ASP A 3 -0.39 -9.42 21.40
N ASN A 4 -0.73 -9.18 20.14
CA ASN A 4 -1.63 -10.06 19.39
C ASN A 4 -1.13 -11.52 19.48
N PRO A 5 -1.93 -12.45 20.04
CA PRO A 5 -1.48 -13.82 20.29
C PRO A 5 -1.14 -14.57 19.00
N HIS A 6 -1.64 -14.09 17.87
CA HIS A 6 -1.41 -14.69 16.55
C HIS A 6 -0.12 -14.22 15.88
N LEU A 7 0.52 -13.15 16.36
CA LEU A 7 1.68 -12.55 15.70
C LEU A 7 2.84 -13.54 15.61
N GLY A 8 3.19 -14.18 16.73
CA GLY A 8 4.26 -15.18 16.76
C GLY A 8 3.98 -16.35 15.81
N THR A 9 2.72 -16.81 15.75
CA THR A 9 2.30 -17.89 14.86
C THR A 9 2.37 -17.48 13.39
N PHE A 10 1.94 -16.27 13.04
CA PHE A 10 2.02 -15.72 11.68
C PHE A 10 3.48 -15.67 11.21
N LEU A 11 4.36 -15.13 12.06
CA LEU A 11 5.78 -14.95 11.74
C LEU A 11 6.57 -16.26 11.61
N THR A 12 6.10 -17.33 12.25
CA THR A 12 6.79 -18.64 12.26
C THR A 12 6.18 -19.67 11.32
N THR A 13 4.88 -19.54 11.04
CA THR A 13 4.09 -20.53 10.28
C THR A 13 3.57 -19.96 8.95
N GLY A 14 3.59 -18.64 8.77
CA GLY A 14 3.05 -17.96 7.60
C GLY A 14 1.61 -17.51 7.81
N ALA A 15 0.96 -17.08 6.73
CA ALA A 15 -0.42 -16.60 6.79
C ALA A 15 -1.40 -17.73 7.20
N PRO A 16 -2.44 -17.39 7.99
CA PRO A 16 -3.53 -18.32 8.31
C PRO A 16 -4.44 -18.59 7.10
N ASP A 17 -5.18 -19.69 7.12
CA ASP A 17 -6.32 -19.86 6.21
C ASP A 17 -7.43 -18.84 6.55
N PRO A 18 -8.17 -18.35 5.55
CA PRO A 18 -8.02 -18.62 4.12
C PRO A 18 -6.98 -17.71 3.43
N LEU A 19 -6.39 -16.75 4.16
CA LEU A 19 -5.42 -15.78 3.61
C LEU A 19 -4.27 -16.47 2.88
N ALA A 20 -3.78 -17.57 3.44
CA ALA A 20 -2.79 -18.48 2.86
C ALA A 20 -3.10 -18.98 1.44
N ASP A 21 -4.37 -19.21 1.14
CA ASP A 21 -4.84 -19.78 -0.14
C ASP A 21 -5.39 -18.67 -1.07
N MET A 22 -5.31 -17.39 -0.66
CA MET A 22 -5.80 -16.25 -1.44
C MET A 22 -4.72 -15.66 -2.35
N ASP A 23 -5.00 -15.67 -3.65
CA ASP A 23 -4.13 -15.11 -4.69
C ASP A 23 -4.39 -13.61 -4.95
N ASP A 24 -5.54 -13.08 -4.49
CA ASP A 24 -5.94 -11.68 -4.64
C ASP A 24 -6.01 -10.94 -3.29
N GLY A 25 -6.35 -9.65 -3.32
CA GLY A 25 -6.28 -8.78 -2.16
C GLY A 25 -4.90 -8.13 -1.99
N SER A 26 -4.90 -6.87 -1.58
CA SER A 26 -3.70 -6.05 -1.38
C SER A 26 -3.16 -6.17 0.04
N HIS A 27 -4.05 -6.17 1.02
CA HIS A 27 -3.70 -6.23 2.43
C HIS A 27 -4.82 -6.88 3.24
N ALA A 28 -4.49 -7.34 4.44
CA ALA A 28 -5.43 -7.94 5.37
C ALA A 28 -5.11 -7.54 6.81
N THR A 29 -6.12 -7.47 7.66
CA THR A 29 -5.96 -7.38 9.11
C THR A 29 -6.29 -8.73 9.74
N VAL A 30 -5.57 -9.12 10.79
CA VAL A 30 -5.90 -10.26 11.65
C VAL A 30 -6.06 -9.75 13.07
N SER A 31 -7.29 -9.80 13.59
CA SER A 31 -7.58 -9.24 14.90
C SER A 31 -7.03 -10.08 16.05
N VAL A 32 -7.07 -9.54 17.27
CA VAL A 32 -6.72 -10.27 18.49
C VAL A 32 -7.64 -11.49 18.70
N ALA A 33 -8.89 -11.42 18.21
CA ALA A 33 -9.84 -12.54 18.23
C ALA A 33 -9.61 -13.55 17.09
N GLY A 34 -8.63 -13.29 16.21
CA GLY A 34 -8.34 -14.12 15.04
C GLY A 34 -9.25 -13.82 13.87
N GLU A 35 -10.02 -12.74 13.85
CA GLU A 35 -10.82 -12.38 12.67
C GLU A 35 -9.92 -11.82 11.57
N ILE A 36 -9.96 -12.45 10.40
CA ILE A 36 -9.26 -11.96 9.21
C ILE A 36 -10.20 -11.01 8.46
N THR A 37 -9.72 -9.85 8.03
CA THR A 37 -10.42 -8.96 7.09
C THR A 37 -9.49 -8.65 5.91
N VAL A 38 -9.91 -8.95 4.68
CA VAL A 38 -9.10 -8.73 3.47
C VAL A 38 -9.61 -7.54 2.66
N PHE A 39 -8.70 -6.76 2.08
CA PHE A 39 -8.97 -5.54 1.35
C PHE A 39 -8.34 -5.54 -0.05
N GLY A 40 -9.00 -4.87 -1.00
CA GLY A 40 -8.51 -4.76 -2.39
C GLY A 40 -8.60 -6.06 -3.20
N CYS A 41 -9.53 -6.95 -2.85
CA CYS A 41 -9.87 -8.13 -3.64
C CYS A 41 -10.81 -7.76 -4.81
N GLN A 42 -10.79 -8.54 -5.90
CA GLN A 42 -11.51 -8.20 -7.14
C GLN A 42 -13.04 -8.19 -6.97
N HIS A 43 -13.56 -8.94 -6.00
CA HIS A 43 -14.99 -9.16 -5.84
C HIS A 43 -15.65 -8.22 -4.81
N GLY A 44 -14.91 -7.25 -4.25
CA GLY A 44 -15.47 -6.28 -3.30
C GLY A 44 -16.06 -6.92 -2.04
N TRP A 45 -15.61 -8.11 -1.67
CA TRP A 45 -16.14 -8.88 -0.54
C TRP A 45 -15.26 -8.72 0.69
N ARG A 46 -15.91 -8.42 1.82
CA ARG A 46 -15.31 -8.52 3.16
C ARG A 46 -15.38 -9.98 3.60
N LEU A 47 -14.26 -10.69 3.51
CA LEU A 47 -14.15 -12.03 4.08
C LEU A 47 -13.78 -11.90 5.56
N SER A 48 -14.76 -12.08 6.44
CA SER A 48 -14.57 -12.18 7.90
C SER A 48 -14.57 -13.67 8.28
N THR A 49 -13.44 -14.20 8.69
CA THR A 49 -13.35 -15.59 9.15
C THR A 49 -12.26 -15.75 10.20
N GLU A 50 -12.36 -16.80 11.00
CA GLU A 50 -11.37 -17.12 12.02
C GLU A 50 -10.07 -17.62 11.39
N ALA A 51 -8.96 -17.08 11.86
CA ALA A 51 -7.64 -17.42 11.43
C ALA A 51 -7.27 -18.83 11.89
N ARG A 52 -7.01 -19.71 10.91
CA ARG A 52 -6.63 -21.10 11.15
C ARG A 52 -5.26 -21.37 10.57
N TRP A 53 -4.28 -21.64 11.42
CA TRP A 53 -2.95 -22.03 10.95
C TRP A 53 -2.91 -23.52 10.67
N ARG A 54 -2.60 -23.87 9.41
CA ARG A 54 -2.21 -25.23 9.06
C ARG A 54 -0.69 -25.35 9.11
N PRO A 55 -0.14 -26.53 9.41
CA PRO A 55 1.30 -26.74 9.43
C PRO A 55 1.91 -26.45 8.04
N ARG A 56 2.83 -25.48 8.00
CA ARG A 56 3.87 -25.23 6.98
C ARG A 56 3.52 -25.67 5.54
N ARG A 57 2.82 -24.78 4.83
CA ARG A 57 2.61 -24.89 3.38
C ARG A 57 3.58 -23.96 2.63
N LEU A 58 3.91 -24.35 1.41
CA LEU A 58 4.45 -23.43 0.41
C LEU A 58 3.26 -22.64 -0.14
N TYR A 59 3.20 -21.35 0.17
CA TYR A 59 2.12 -20.50 -0.32
C TYR A 59 2.50 -19.91 -1.66
N ARG A 60 1.55 -19.91 -2.61
CA ARG A 60 1.74 -19.25 -3.91
C ARG A 60 1.85 -17.74 -3.74
N THR A 61 1.16 -17.18 -2.76
CA THR A 61 1.18 -15.74 -2.45
C THR A 61 1.96 -15.40 -1.17
N PRO A 62 2.90 -14.45 -1.25
CA PRO A 62 3.67 -13.99 -0.11
C PRO A 62 2.89 -12.96 0.72
N TRP A 63 2.07 -13.45 1.64
CA TRP A 63 1.51 -12.63 2.71
C TRP A 63 2.56 -12.39 3.80
N THR A 64 2.85 -11.12 4.09
CA THR A 64 3.93 -10.71 5.01
C THR A 64 3.41 -9.72 6.03
N VAL A 65 3.87 -9.83 7.28
CA VAL A 65 3.49 -8.88 8.34
C VAL A 65 4.21 -7.56 8.09
N ALA A 66 3.44 -6.49 7.91
CA ALA A 66 3.96 -5.15 7.72
C ALA A 66 3.91 -4.32 9.00
N ALA A 67 2.86 -4.47 9.81
CA ALA A 67 2.69 -3.70 11.05
C ALA A 67 1.75 -4.40 12.04
N VAL A 68 1.69 -3.85 13.26
CA VAL A 68 0.66 -4.14 14.28
C VAL A 68 -0.09 -2.85 14.56
N THR A 69 -1.41 -2.81 14.36
CA THR A 69 -2.24 -1.61 14.47
C THR A 69 -2.33 -1.07 15.91
N ALA A 70 -2.99 0.08 16.10
CA ALA A 70 -3.25 0.62 17.43
C ALA A 70 -4.17 -0.28 18.26
N ASP A 71 -5.00 -1.08 17.60
CA ASP A 71 -5.94 -2.04 18.19
C ASP A 71 -5.31 -3.43 18.39
N ASP A 72 -3.98 -3.53 18.29
CA ASP A 72 -3.21 -4.76 18.33
C ASP A 72 -3.59 -5.77 17.20
N ASP A 73 -4.13 -5.31 16.07
CA ASP A 73 -4.36 -6.17 14.90
C ASP A 73 -3.08 -6.34 14.07
N ILE A 74 -2.89 -7.51 13.46
CA ILE A 74 -1.78 -7.74 12.53
C ILE A 74 -2.17 -7.18 11.16
N LEU A 75 -1.38 -6.25 10.62
CA LEU A 75 -1.51 -5.81 9.23
C LEU A 75 -0.58 -6.62 8.34
N ALA A 76 -1.15 -7.42 7.44
CA ALA A 76 -0.44 -8.22 6.45
C ALA A 76 -0.56 -7.61 5.04
N LEU A 77 0.52 -7.66 4.26
CA LEU A 77 0.58 -7.24 2.86
C LEU A 77 0.78 -8.46 1.96
N ASN A 78 0.07 -8.48 0.83
CA ASN A 78 0.29 -9.44 -0.23
C ASN A 78 1.32 -8.88 -1.21
N LEU A 79 2.56 -9.38 -1.18
CA LEU A 79 3.62 -8.85 -2.05
C LEU A 79 3.48 -9.29 -3.52
N ALA A 80 2.52 -10.17 -3.86
CA ALA A 80 2.20 -10.45 -5.25
C ALA A 80 1.32 -9.35 -5.89
N THR A 81 0.61 -8.56 -5.08
CA THR A 81 -0.36 -7.56 -5.55
C THR A 81 0.04 -6.12 -5.24
N VAL A 82 0.92 -5.90 -4.27
CA VAL A 82 1.37 -4.56 -3.84
C VAL A 82 2.75 -4.23 -4.42
N ASP A 83 2.86 -3.10 -5.12
CA ASP A 83 4.15 -2.54 -5.53
C ASP A 83 4.85 -1.86 -4.35
N ILE A 84 5.97 -2.42 -3.92
CA ILE A 84 6.78 -1.91 -2.81
C ILE A 84 8.09 -1.25 -3.28
N THR A 85 8.30 -1.05 -4.58
CA THR A 85 9.56 -0.55 -5.16
C THR A 85 9.99 0.82 -4.62
N ASN A 86 9.02 1.65 -4.24
CA ASN A 86 9.25 3.00 -3.72
C ASN A 86 9.36 3.06 -2.19
N LEU A 87 9.23 1.93 -1.47
CA LEU A 87 9.42 1.92 -0.03
C LEU A 87 10.93 2.00 0.32
N PRO A 88 11.28 2.62 1.46
CA PRO A 88 12.66 2.63 1.95
C PRO A 88 13.24 1.21 2.03
N ALA A 89 14.53 1.05 1.70
CA ALA A 89 15.23 -0.25 1.73
C ALA A 89 15.18 -0.93 3.10
N ALA A 90 15.05 -0.14 4.17
CA ALA A 90 14.88 -0.61 5.54
C ALA A 90 13.52 -1.30 5.79
N LEU A 91 12.53 -1.09 4.92
CA LEU A 91 11.19 -1.70 4.99
C LEU A 91 11.01 -2.79 3.93
N THR A 92 11.53 -2.61 2.71
CA THR A 92 11.38 -3.59 1.62
C THR A 92 12.11 -4.90 1.87
N ARG A 93 13.37 -4.83 2.32
CA ARG A 93 14.20 -6.02 2.55
C ARG A 93 13.62 -6.95 3.62
N PRO A 94 13.11 -6.46 4.75
CA PRO A 94 12.34 -7.23 5.71
C PRO A 94 11.15 -8.00 5.14
N LEU A 95 10.31 -7.33 4.36
CA LEU A 95 9.13 -7.93 3.75
C LEU A 95 9.53 -9.05 2.78
N HIS A 96 10.56 -8.81 1.96
CA HIS A 96 11.12 -9.86 1.10
C HIS A 96 11.67 -11.04 1.89
N LEU A 97 12.34 -10.82 3.02
CA LEU A 97 12.84 -11.93 3.84
C LEU A 97 11.72 -12.76 4.45
N GLN A 98 10.63 -12.14 4.92
CA GLN A 98 9.42 -12.87 5.36
C GLN A 98 8.82 -13.68 4.21
N ALA A 99 8.64 -13.07 3.04
CA ALA A 99 8.11 -13.76 1.86
C ALA A 99 8.95 -14.97 1.47
N LEU A 100 10.28 -14.83 1.47
CA LEU A 100 11.20 -15.92 1.11
C LEU A 100 11.15 -17.10 2.08
N GLN A 101 10.78 -16.88 3.36
CA GLN A 101 10.61 -17.97 4.34
C GLN A 101 9.49 -18.95 3.91
N PHE A 102 8.46 -18.47 3.21
CA PHE A 102 7.25 -19.26 2.95
C PHE A 102 6.95 -19.51 1.46
N CYS A 103 7.54 -18.75 0.54
CA CYS A 103 7.18 -18.79 -0.88
C CYS A 103 8.24 -19.40 -1.82
N SER A 104 9.40 -19.87 -1.32
CA SER A 104 10.49 -20.27 -2.23
C SER A 104 11.31 -21.52 -1.88
N THR A 105 10.97 -22.26 -0.81
CA THR A 105 11.82 -23.40 -0.39
C THR A 105 11.11 -24.75 -0.40
N PRO A 106 11.54 -25.72 -1.25
CA PRO A 106 11.12 -27.11 -1.16
C PRO A 106 11.29 -27.65 0.28
N ALA A 107 10.36 -28.47 0.75
CA ALA A 107 10.33 -28.97 2.14
C ALA A 107 11.65 -29.62 2.62
N SER A 108 12.37 -30.29 1.71
CA SER A 108 13.69 -30.90 1.97
C SER A 108 14.82 -29.90 2.18
N ARG A 109 14.64 -28.65 1.75
CA ARG A 109 15.61 -27.55 1.84
C ARG A 109 15.27 -26.54 2.94
N TRP A 110 14.27 -26.82 3.78
CA TRP A 110 13.97 -26.04 5.01
C TRP A 110 15.18 -25.93 5.96
N ARG A 111 16.21 -26.78 5.81
CA ARG A 111 17.51 -26.66 6.49
C ARG A 111 18.46 -25.59 5.93
N SER A 112 18.14 -25.02 4.77
CA SER A 112 19.00 -24.06 4.05
C SER A 112 18.37 -22.68 3.88
N THR A 113 17.08 -22.52 4.15
CA THR A 113 16.45 -21.22 4.36
C THR A 113 16.66 -20.75 5.78
N ALA A 114 16.81 -19.42 5.94
CA ALA A 114 17.15 -18.76 7.19
C ALA A 114 16.43 -19.39 8.40
N HIS A 115 17.17 -20.17 9.18
CA HIS A 115 16.73 -20.86 10.40
C HIS A 115 16.33 -19.92 11.56
N VAL A 116 16.27 -18.62 11.30
CA VAL A 116 16.04 -17.63 12.34
C VAL A 116 14.56 -17.29 12.31
N PRO A 117 13.75 -17.79 13.27
CA PRO A 117 12.34 -17.43 13.36
C PRO A 117 12.21 -15.92 13.44
N ALA A 118 11.22 -15.37 12.75
CA ALA A 118 10.88 -13.98 12.93
C ALA A 118 10.30 -13.82 14.36
N THR A 119 10.96 -13.05 15.23
CA THR A 119 10.52 -12.85 16.63
C THR A 119 10.18 -11.40 16.88
N PHE A 120 9.07 -11.15 17.57
CA PHE A 120 8.71 -9.81 18.03
C PHE A 120 9.39 -9.53 19.38
N THR A 121 10.06 -8.40 19.52
CA THR A 121 10.68 -7.98 20.77
C THR A 121 9.85 -6.92 21.48
N HIS A 122 9.94 -6.86 22.82
CA HIS A 122 9.32 -5.84 23.67
C HIS A 122 9.50 -4.39 23.19
N ASP A 123 10.61 -4.10 22.50
CA ASP A 123 10.90 -2.79 21.91
C ASP A 123 10.13 -2.48 20.60
N SER A 124 9.12 -3.28 20.22
CA SER A 124 8.38 -3.17 18.95
C SER A 124 9.28 -3.35 17.71
N TYR A 125 10.14 -4.37 17.72
CA TYR A 125 10.92 -4.77 16.55
C TYR A 125 10.57 -6.19 16.11
N LEU A 126 10.48 -6.42 14.80
CA LEU A 126 10.58 -7.75 14.19
C LEU A 126 12.05 -8.06 14.02
N LEU A 127 12.50 -9.15 14.62
CA LEU A 127 13.83 -9.71 14.41
C LEU A 127 13.76 -10.80 13.37
N ILE A 128 14.41 -10.63 12.23
CA ILE A 128 14.49 -11.64 11.17
C ILE A 128 15.95 -11.84 10.80
N GLY A 129 16.52 -13.03 11.04
CA GLY A 129 17.90 -13.32 10.64
C GLY A 129 18.95 -12.40 11.26
N GLY A 130 18.72 -11.89 12.48
CA GLY A 130 19.59 -10.93 13.17
C GLY A 130 19.33 -9.45 12.84
N ARG A 131 18.34 -9.15 11.99
CA ARG A 131 17.97 -7.77 11.65
C ARG A 131 16.79 -7.30 12.48
N LYS A 132 16.96 -6.16 13.15
CA LYS A 132 15.88 -5.41 13.82
C LYS A 132 15.14 -4.58 12.78
N ILE A 133 13.86 -4.86 12.63
CA ILE A 133 12.94 -4.10 11.81
C ILE A 133 12.04 -3.40 12.80
N PRO A 134 12.02 -2.07 12.89
CA PRO A 134 11.06 -1.41 13.74
C PRO A 134 9.68 -1.77 13.20
N VAL A 135 8.91 -2.55 13.95
CA VAL A 135 7.46 -2.56 13.83
C VAL A 135 7.05 -1.26 14.45
N LYS A 136 7.21 -0.20 13.68
CA LYS A 136 6.43 0.98 13.98
C LYS A 136 5.01 0.45 13.96
N ARG A 137 4.31 0.52 15.11
CA ARG A 137 2.86 0.73 15.10
C ARG A 137 2.61 1.61 13.88
N PRO A 138 1.74 1.21 12.94
CA PRO A 138 1.59 1.92 11.69
C PRO A 138 1.59 3.38 12.07
N LEU A 139 2.44 4.18 11.43
CA LEU A 139 2.44 5.62 11.64
C LEU A 139 0.98 6.01 11.43
N GLN A 140 0.23 6.12 12.52
CA GLN A 140 -1.15 6.52 12.52
C GLN A 140 -1.01 7.99 12.26
N THR A 141 -0.87 8.23 10.98
CA THR A 141 -0.69 9.54 10.42
C THR A 141 -2.13 9.96 10.32
N ASP A 142 -2.50 10.87 11.22
CA ASP A 142 -3.78 11.55 11.18
C ASP A 142 -4.12 11.86 9.72
N GLU A 143 -5.36 11.66 9.30
CA GLU A 143 -5.79 11.91 7.91
C GLU A 143 -5.37 13.32 7.46
N ASN A 144 -5.30 14.26 8.41
CA ASN A 144 -4.74 15.59 8.19
C ASN A 144 -3.25 15.60 7.88
N VAL A 145 -2.42 14.78 8.54
CA VAL A 145 -0.97 14.70 8.28
C VAL A 145 -0.67 13.93 7.00
N TYR A 146 -1.46 12.90 6.68
CA TYR A 146 -1.36 12.18 5.40
C TYR A 146 -1.81 13.10 4.28
N GLY A 147 -2.94 13.79 4.45
CA GLY A 147 -3.42 14.88 3.60
C GLY A 147 -2.37 15.98 3.45
N THR A 148 -1.71 16.42 4.52
CA THR A 148 -0.64 17.42 4.48
C THR A 148 0.58 16.93 3.70
N GLN A 149 0.95 15.65 3.81
CA GLN A 149 2.05 15.08 3.01
C GLN A 149 1.66 14.90 1.54
N LEU A 150 0.41 14.54 1.27
CA LEU A 150 -0.20 14.57 -0.06
C LEU A 150 -0.32 16.01 -0.59
N GLU A 151 -0.46 17.03 0.26
CA GLU A 151 -0.46 18.45 -0.11
C GLU A 151 0.94 18.97 -0.43
N LYS A 152 2.00 18.34 0.08
CA LYS A 152 3.38 18.60 -0.38
C LYS A 152 3.59 18.08 -1.80
N THR A 153 2.84 17.07 -2.19
CA THR A 153 2.74 16.56 -3.55
C THR A 153 1.98 17.57 -4.43
N PHE A 154 2.66 18.14 -5.41
CA PHE A 154 2.17 19.26 -6.25
C PHE A 154 1.98 20.61 -5.54
N HIS A 155 2.75 20.92 -4.48
CA HIS A 155 2.69 22.21 -3.77
C HIS A 155 2.85 23.46 -4.68
N TYR A 156 3.47 23.31 -5.85
CA TYR A 156 3.64 24.37 -6.85
C TYR A 156 2.36 24.67 -7.65
N LEU A 157 1.29 23.87 -7.50
CA LEU A 157 -0.03 24.13 -8.07
C LEU A 157 -0.88 24.94 -7.08
N SER A 158 -1.80 25.75 -7.62
CA SER A 158 -2.84 26.43 -6.83
C SER A 158 -3.86 25.41 -6.26
N PRO A 159 -4.67 25.78 -5.24
CA PRO A 159 -5.44 24.81 -4.44
C PRO A 159 -6.34 23.87 -5.27
N LYS A 160 -7.06 24.40 -6.25
CA LYS A 160 -7.99 23.61 -7.07
C LYS A 160 -7.26 22.64 -8.04
N PRO A 161 -6.30 23.09 -8.87
CA PRO A 161 -5.43 22.20 -9.64
C PRO A 161 -4.67 21.17 -8.80
N ARG A 162 -4.24 21.54 -7.59
CA ARG A 162 -3.58 20.62 -6.66
C ARG A 162 -4.52 19.47 -6.26
N LYS A 163 -5.75 19.79 -5.85
CA LYS A 163 -6.76 18.78 -5.51
C LYS A 163 -7.05 17.85 -6.70
N ILE A 164 -7.14 18.38 -7.92
CA ILE A 164 -7.30 17.55 -9.14
C ILE A 164 -6.10 16.61 -9.31
N ALA A 165 -4.86 17.13 -9.23
CA ALA A 165 -3.64 16.34 -9.37
C ALA A 165 -3.56 15.19 -8.37
N GLN A 166 -3.92 15.45 -7.11
CA GLN A 166 -3.95 14.45 -6.05
C GLN A 166 -4.96 13.34 -6.33
N LEU A 167 -6.19 13.69 -6.73
CA LEU A 167 -7.22 12.71 -7.08
C LEU A 167 -6.78 11.81 -8.25
N LEU A 168 -6.12 12.40 -9.25
CA LEU A 168 -5.59 11.63 -10.38
C LEU A 168 -4.45 10.67 -9.98
N GLU A 169 -3.59 11.07 -9.03
CA GLU A 169 -2.50 10.22 -8.53
C GLU A 169 -3.03 9.08 -7.64
N VAL A 170 -3.96 9.37 -6.72
CA VAL A 170 -4.54 8.39 -5.79
C VAL A 170 -5.33 7.31 -6.51
N HIS A 171 -6.11 7.67 -7.52
CA HIS A 171 -6.97 6.73 -8.24
C HIS A 171 -6.34 6.14 -9.50
N ASN A 172 -5.05 6.42 -9.74
CA ASN A 172 -4.34 6.05 -10.97
C ASN A 172 -5.09 6.47 -12.25
N GLY A 173 -5.66 7.67 -12.20
CA GLY A 173 -6.44 8.30 -13.25
C GLY A 173 -7.95 8.19 -13.11
N LEU A 174 -8.65 9.24 -13.54
CA LEU A 174 -10.10 9.38 -13.44
C LEU A 174 -10.68 9.97 -14.72
N THR A 175 -11.91 9.62 -15.05
CA THR A 175 -12.68 10.30 -16.09
C THR A 175 -13.15 11.68 -15.62
N LEU A 176 -13.57 12.54 -16.55
CA LEU A 176 -14.13 13.85 -16.19
C LEU A 176 -15.38 13.72 -15.33
N GLU A 177 -16.24 12.73 -15.58
CA GLU A 177 -17.45 12.51 -14.79
C GLU A 177 -17.14 12.05 -13.36
N GLN A 178 -16.15 11.17 -13.18
CA GLN A 178 -15.68 10.79 -11.85
C GLN A 178 -15.06 11.97 -11.10
N LEU A 179 -14.29 12.83 -11.79
CA LEU A 179 -13.77 14.06 -11.20
C LEU A 179 -14.89 15.00 -10.77
N ILE A 180 -15.97 15.12 -11.54
CA ILE A 180 -17.13 15.93 -11.15
C ILE A 180 -17.73 15.40 -9.86
N GLU A 181 -17.93 14.08 -9.75
CA GLU A 181 -18.49 13.43 -8.55
C GLU A 181 -17.67 13.69 -7.28
N HIS A 182 -16.33 13.75 -7.40
CA HIS A 182 -15.46 14.10 -6.26
C HIS A 182 -15.51 15.58 -5.86
N PHE A 183 -15.96 16.47 -6.75
CA PHE A 183 -16.03 17.92 -6.47
C PHE A 183 -17.43 18.38 -6.07
N ASP A 184 -18.48 17.81 -6.66
CA ASP A 184 -19.87 18.09 -6.31
C ASP A 184 -20.81 16.98 -6.82
N ALA A 185 -21.56 16.37 -5.91
CA ALA A 185 -22.56 15.35 -6.24
C ALA A 185 -23.92 15.96 -6.61
N ASP A 186 -24.14 17.27 -6.40
CA ASP A 186 -25.41 17.94 -6.72
C ASP A 186 -25.62 18.05 -8.25
N PRO A 187 -26.66 17.42 -8.82
CA PRO A 187 -26.95 17.49 -10.25
C PRO A 187 -27.14 18.91 -10.79
N ARG A 188 -27.62 19.85 -9.94
CA ARG A 188 -27.88 21.24 -10.34
C ARG A 188 -26.59 22.03 -10.58
N ARG A 189 -25.49 21.62 -9.96
CA ARG A 189 -24.18 22.30 -10.03
C ARG A 189 -23.19 21.62 -10.96
N ARG A 190 -23.48 20.38 -11.40
CA ARG A 190 -22.67 19.61 -12.36
C ARG A 190 -22.18 20.41 -13.57
N PRO A 191 -23.00 21.20 -14.29
CA PRO A 191 -22.53 21.94 -15.47
C PRO A 191 -21.46 22.99 -15.14
N ALA A 192 -21.63 23.72 -14.04
CA ALA A 192 -20.68 24.73 -13.59
C ALA A 192 -19.35 24.09 -13.14
N VAL A 193 -19.44 22.98 -12.40
CA VAL A 193 -18.27 22.20 -11.95
C VAL A 193 -17.51 21.63 -13.14
N LYS A 194 -18.21 21.03 -14.11
CA LYS A 194 -17.64 20.50 -15.35
C LYS A 194 -16.83 21.55 -16.10
N ASN A 195 -17.41 22.73 -16.36
CA ASN A 195 -16.73 23.82 -17.06
C ASN A 195 -15.50 24.32 -16.31
N SER A 196 -15.59 24.39 -14.98
CA SER A 196 -14.48 24.81 -14.14
C SER A 196 -13.34 23.78 -14.13
N LEU A 197 -13.66 22.48 -14.01
CA LEU A 197 -12.68 21.40 -14.10
C LEU A 197 -12.01 21.37 -15.48
N HIS A 198 -12.78 21.56 -16.56
CA HIS A 198 -12.24 21.61 -17.91
C HIS A 198 -11.24 22.76 -18.09
N THR A 199 -11.54 23.92 -17.51
CA THR A 199 -10.63 25.08 -17.53
C THR A 199 -9.33 24.79 -16.79
N GLU A 200 -9.41 24.17 -15.61
CA GLU A 200 -8.22 23.85 -14.83
C GLU A 200 -7.38 22.73 -15.46
N LEU A 201 -8.00 21.69 -16.03
CA LEU A 201 -7.27 20.63 -16.76
C LEU A 201 -6.51 21.20 -17.96
N VAL A 202 -7.10 22.15 -18.69
CA VAL A 202 -6.43 22.85 -19.80
C VAL A 202 -5.22 23.66 -19.30
N ARG A 203 -5.35 24.34 -18.15
CA ARG A 203 -4.23 25.08 -17.53
C ARG A 203 -3.12 24.14 -17.05
N MET A 204 -3.49 23.06 -16.36
CA MET A 204 -2.56 22.05 -15.85
C MET A 204 -1.76 21.38 -16.97
N ARG A 205 -2.36 21.16 -18.14
CA ARG A 205 -1.66 20.60 -19.32
C ARG A 205 -0.47 21.46 -19.77
N LYS A 206 -0.51 22.77 -19.52
CA LYS A 206 0.57 23.71 -19.86
C LYS A 206 1.59 23.90 -18.73
N HIS A 207 1.40 23.26 -17.58
CA HIS A 207 2.22 23.52 -16.41
C HIS A 207 3.64 22.91 -16.55
N PRO A 208 4.72 23.64 -16.21
CA PRO A 208 6.09 23.22 -16.54
C PRO A 208 6.59 22.02 -15.73
N LYS A 209 6.01 21.73 -14.55
CA LYS A 209 6.49 20.66 -13.64
C LYS A 209 5.67 19.36 -13.68
N ILE A 210 4.60 19.31 -14.47
CA ILE A 210 3.73 18.13 -14.57
C ILE A 210 3.45 17.78 -16.02
N THR A 211 3.07 16.54 -16.25
CA THR A 211 2.53 16.05 -17.50
C THR A 211 1.13 15.51 -17.22
N LEU A 212 0.11 16.12 -17.84
CA LEU A 212 -1.26 15.66 -17.78
C LEU A 212 -1.59 14.94 -19.09
N CYS A 213 -1.85 13.64 -19.01
CA CYS A 213 -2.19 12.80 -20.16
C CYS A 213 -3.70 12.53 -20.18
N HIS A 214 -4.28 12.53 -21.39
CA HIS A 214 -5.66 12.11 -21.62
C HIS A 214 -5.63 10.85 -22.47
N HIS A 215 -6.21 9.77 -21.95
CA HIS A 215 -6.20 8.45 -22.57
C HIS A 215 -7.41 8.27 -23.50
N PRO A 216 -7.35 7.32 -24.45
CA PRO A 216 -8.46 7.04 -25.36
C PRO A 216 -9.75 6.60 -24.66
N ASP A 217 -9.64 6.04 -23.46
CA ASP A 217 -10.76 5.63 -22.61
C ASP A 217 -11.39 6.79 -21.80
N GLY A 218 -10.96 8.03 -22.05
CA GLY A 218 -11.48 9.23 -21.39
C GLY A 218 -10.90 9.50 -20.01
N ARG A 219 -9.93 8.70 -19.53
CA ARG A 219 -9.25 8.95 -18.25
C ARG A 219 -8.16 9.99 -18.40
N TYR A 220 -8.08 10.88 -17.41
CA TYR A 220 -6.96 11.77 -17.19
C TYR A 220 -5.99 11.11 -16.23
N THR A 221 -4.69 11.16 -16.51
CA THR A 221 -3.62 10.76 -15.57
C THR A 221 -2.60 11.87 -15.45
N ILE A 222 -1.87 11.89 -14.35
CA ILE A 222 -0.85 12.91 -14.09
C ILE A 222 0.47 12.26 -13.67
N THR A 223 1.56 12.80 -14.19
CA THR A 223 2.92 12.44 -13.78
C THR A 223 3.72 13.71 -13.51
N ARG A 224 4.74 13.60 -12.66
CA ARG A 224 5.68 14.71 -12.39
C ARG A 224 6.77 14.68 -13.45
N LYS A 225 7.13 15.84 -13.98
CA LYS A 225 8.35 15.96 -14.79
C LYS A 225 9.53 15.97 -13.83
N THR A 226 10.29 14.88 -13.78
CA THR A 226 11.60 14.87 -13.13
C THR A 226 12.49 15.84 -13.87
N ALA A 227 13.11 16.78 -13.15
CA ALA A 227 14.17 17.59 -13.75
C ALA A 227 15.29 16.62 -14.14
N GLU A 228 15.55 16.46 -15.44
CA GLU A 228 16.81 15.90 -15.89
C GLU A 228 17.91 16.77 -15.27
N LYS A 229 18.70 16.17 -14.37
CA LYS A 229 19.99 16.77 -14.02
C LYS A 229 20.76 16.87 -15.33
N HIS A 230 20.92 18.07 -15.87
CA HIS A 230 22.04 18.35 -16.75
C HIS A 230 23.31 18.04 -15.96
N SER A 231 23.82 16.82 -16.15
CA SER A 231 25.24 16.53 -15.98
C SER A 231 25.97 17.32 -17.07
N ASN A 232 26.17 18.62 -16.82
CA ASN A 232 27.18 19.35 -17.55
C ASN A 232 28.51 18.73 -17.17
N GLY A 233 29.12 18.07 -18.14
CA GLY A 233 30.52 17.73 -18.11
C GLY A 233 31.33 18.99 -17.89
N SER A 234 32.25 18.91 -16.94
CA SER A 234 33.41 19.77 -16.93
C SER A 234 34.60 18.87 -17.19
N LEU A 235 35.27 19.19 -18.30
CA LEU A 235 36.62 18.80 -18.66
C LEU A 235 37.61 19.10 -17.52
#